data_AF-A0A7Y4SWJ6-F1
#
_entry.id   AF-A0A7Y4SWJ6-F1
#
_cell.length_a   1.000
_cell.length_b   1.000
_cell.length_c   1.000
_cell.angle_alpha   90.00
_cell.angle_beta   90.00
_cell.angle_gamma   90.00
#
_symmetry.space_group_name_H-M   'P 1'
#
loop_
_entity.id
_entity.type
_entity.pdbx_description
1 polymer ?
#
loop_
_entity_poly.entity_id
_entity_poly.type
_entity_poly.pdbx_seq_one_letter_code
_entity_poly.pdbx_strand_id
1 'polypeptide(L)'
;MLRTLIAGVLGLVLALPTTHLSAQSTLLPSGVSASGRAFGAWDLPGDKDAGSARGFLIDLDGRRFALEAKLLPAPVRGGSQGGRMLGVLMPVDRAGVVGRPVAEVLGGYVAGPDGLGRFEAAITTLSPLPLRIGRIEGRFADPLERGKDPVGRFAGRWALR
;
A
#
# COMPACT_ATOMS: atom_id res chain seq x y z
N MET A 1 21.02 -47.36 34.82
CA MET A 1 21.77 -47.63 33.57
C MET A 1 20.80 -47.52 32.39
N LEU A 2 21.29 -47.30 31.15
CA LEU A 2 20.50 -47.00 29.92
C LEU A 2 19.75 -45.63 30.01
N ARG A 3 20.11 -44.52 29.34
CA ARG A 3 20.97 -44.18 28.18
C ARG A 3 20.29 -44.33 26.80
N THR A 4 20.00 -43.18 26.16
CA THR A 4 19.64 -42.99 24.72
C THR A 4 18.33 -43.67 24.25
N LEU A 5 17.64 -43.28 23.17
CA LEU A 5 17.75 -42.12 22.27
C LEU A 5 16.55 -41.16 22.57
N ILE A 6 16.17 -40.11 21.82
CA ILE A 6 16.60 -39.55 20.53
C ILE A 6 16.37 -38.02 20.51
N ALA A 7 16.87 -37.32 19.48
CA ALA A 7 16.57 -35.91 19.20
C ALA A 7 16.02 -35.77 17.76
N GLY A 8 15.03 -34.89 17.58
CA GLY A 8 14.24 -34.72 16.36
C GLY A 8 12.77 -34.55 16.77
N VAL A 9 12.11 -33.42 16.53
CA VAL A 9 12.08 -32.69 15.26
C VAL A 9 12.53 -31.22 15.44
N LEU A 10 13.71 -30.90 14.91
CA LEU A 10 14.13 -29.51 14.66
C LEU A 10 14.33 -29.36 13.15
N GLY A 11 13.51 -28.52 12.51
CA GLY A 11 13.68 -28.15 11.09
C GLY A 11 12.66 -28.73 10.11
N LEU A 12 11.42 -28.21 10.10
CA LEU A 12 10.60 -28.15 8.88
C LEU A 12 9.47 -27.08 8.90
N VAL A 13 9.77 -25.82 9.29
CA VAL A 13 8.83 -24.69 9.04
C VAL A 13 9.59 -23.41 8.64
N LEU A 14 10.40 -23.49 7.58
CA LEU A 14 11.01 -22.31 6.91
C LEU A 14 10.62 -22.19 5.43
N ALA A 15 9.55 -22.87 5.03
CA ALA A 15 8.94 -22.77 3.70
C ALA A 15 7.49 -22.31 3.80
N LEU A 16 7.24 -21.21 4.52
CA LEU A 16 6.00 -20.46 4.35
C LEU A 16 6.10 -19.70 3.02
N PRO A 17 5.18 -19.91 2.05
CA PRO A 17 5.13 -19.06 0.87
C PRO A 17 4.67 -17.68 1.31
N THR A 18 5.63 -16.77 1.47
CA THR A 18 5.33 -15.33 1.43
C THR A 18 4.73 -15.06 0.06
N THR A 19 3.41 -14.86 0.02
CA THR A 19 2.72 -14.30 -1.15
C THR A 19 3.16 -12.86 -1.32
N HIS A 20 4.38 -12.71 -1.88
CA HIS A 20 4.89 -11.43 -2.31
C HIS A 20 3.96 -10.91 -3.40
N LEU A 21 3.09 -9.97 -3.00
CA LEU A 21 2.49 -9.00 -3.92
C LEU A 21 3.63 -8.20 -4.56
N SER A 22 4.19 -8.78 -5.62
CA SER A 22 5.28 -8.18 -6.34
C SER A 22 4.75 -6.95 -7.06
N ALA A 23 5.35 -5.80 -6.74
CA ALA A 23 5.11 -4.53 -7.44
C ALA A 23 5.54 -4.56 -8.93
N GLN A 24 6.01 -5.69 -9.46
CA GLN A 24 6.51 -5.82 -10.83
C GLN A 24 5.42 -5.70 -11.92
N SER A 25 4.13 -5.85 -11.60
CA SER A 25 3.05 -5.95 -12.60
C SER A 25 2.09 -4.73 -12.66
N THR A 26 2.27 -3.69 -11.85
CA THR A 26 1.55 -2.43 -12.03
C THR A 26 2.18 -1.62 -13.16
N LEU A 27 1.84 -2.01 -14.39
CA LEU A 27 2.02 -1.21 -15.59
C LEU A 27 1.15 0.05 -15.47
N LEU A 28 1.81 1.20 -15.32
CA LEU A 28 1.17 2.49 -15.52
C LEU A 28 0.62 2.59 -16.96
N PRO A 29 -0.48 3.33 -17.19
CA PRO A 29 -0.98 3.62 -18.53
C PRO A 29 0.15 4.06 -19.48
N SER A 30 0.19 3.45 -20.66
CA SER A 30 1.22 3.66 -21.67
C SER A 30 1.35 5.15 -22.01
N GLY A 31 2.49 5.73 -21.63
CA GLY A 31 2.79 7.16 -21.77
C GLY A 31 3.33 7.81 -20.50
N VAL A 32 3.04 7.25 -19.32
CA VAL A 32 3.50 7.81 -18.04
C VAL A 32 4.80 7.12 -17.60
N SER A 33 5.91 7.87 -17.56
CA SER A 33 7.22 7.35 -17.15
C SER A 33 7.23 7.01 -15.65
N ALA A 34 7.07 5.72 -15.38
CA ALA A 34 6.85 5.14 -14.07
C ALA A 34 8.07 5.31 -13.15
N SER A 35 7.99 6.28 -12.24
CA SER A 35 9.08 6.70 -11.38
C SER A 35 8.91 6.11 -9.98
N GLY A 36 9.96 5.53 -9.42
CA GLY A 36 9.95 4.94 -8.07
C GLY A 36 8.89 3.86 -7.79
N ARG A 37 8.62 3.64 -6.50
CA ARG A 37 7.74 2.57 -5.96
C ARG A 37 6.95 3.06 -4.75
N ALA A 38 5.78 2.47 -4.52
CA ALA A 38 4.96 2.64 -3.33
C ALA A 38 4.55 1.26 -2.77
N PHE A 39 4.50 1.11 -1.45
CA PHE A 39 4.05 -0.14 -0.80
C PHE A 39 3.52 0.14 0.61
N GLY A 40 2.65 -0.72 1.12
CA GLY A 40 2.17 -0.60 2.49
C GLY A 40 1.02 -1.53 2.84
N ALA A 41 0.35 -1.17 3.93
CA ALA A 41 -0.82 -1.80 4.49
C ALA A 41 -2.11 -1.14 3.98
N TRP A 42 -3.16 -1.94 3.83
CA TRP A 42 -4.49 -1.55 3.37
C TRP A 42 -5.56 -2.19 4.24
N ASP A 43 -6.62 -1.47 4.52
CA ASP A 43 -7.72 -1.87 5.39
C ASP A 43 -9.01 -1.27 4.81
N LEU A 44 -9.89 -2.09 4.23
CA LEU A 44 -11.10 -1.62 3.55
C LEU A 44 -12.14 -1.07 4.55
N PRO A 45 -12.93 -0.03 4.19
CA PRO A 45 -14.02 0.43 5.05
C PRO A 45 -15.10 -0.64 5.18
N GLY A 46 -15.49 -0.92 6.42
CA GLY A 46 -16.68 -1.71 6.75
C GLY A 46 -17.96 -0.88 6.75
N ASP A 47 -19.07 -1.49 7.15
CA ASP A 47 -20.42 -0.89 7.13
C ASP A 47 -20.57 0.41 7.95
N LYS A 48 -19.68 0.64 8.93
CA LYS A 48 -19.77 1.75 9.89
C LYS A 48 -18.47 2.55 10.04
N ASP A 49 -17.35 2.00 9.60
CA ASP A 49 -16.02 2.54 9.87
C ASP A 49 -15.28 2.85 8.56
N ALA A 50 -14.56 3.97 8.57
CA ALA A 50 -13.71 4.34 7.45
C ALA A 50 -12.41 3.51 7.49
N GLY A 51 -12.06 2.92 6.35
CA GLY A 51 -10.83 2.16 6.19
C GLY A 51 -9.59 3.05 6.17
N SER A 52 -8.42 2.44 6.03
CA SER A 52 -7.16 3.17 5.96
C SER A 52 -6.15 2.56 4.98
N ALA A 53 -5.27 3.39 4.46
CA ALA A 53 -4.07 2.97 3.74
C ALA A 53 -2.86 3.66 4.35
N ARG A 54 -1.85 2.87 4.73
CA ARG A 54 -0.61 3.37 5.37
C ARG A 54 0.60 2.72 4.73
N GLY A 55 1.61 3.50 4.37
CA GLY A 55 2.76 2.93 3.67
C GLY A 55 3.88 3.91 3.39
N PHE A 56 4.75 3.54 2.46
CA PHE A 56 5.86 4.38 2.02
C PHE A 56 5.88 4.53 0.51
N LEU A 57 6.23 5.74 0.06
CA LEU A 57 6.69 6.04 -1.28
C LEU A 57 8.21 6.25 -1.21
N ILE A 58 8.94 5.75 -2.20
CA ILE A 58 10.36 6.02 -2.39
C ILE A 58 10.52 6.77 -3.70
N ASP A 59 11.08 7.98 -3.65
CA ASP A 59 11.26 8.80 -4.85
C ASP A 59 12.52 8.41 -5.68
N LEU A 60 12.77 9.12 -6.79
CA LEU A 60 13.94 8.85 -7.64
C LEU A 60 15.27 9.23 -6.97
N ASP A 61 15.25 10.14 -6.00
CA ASP A 61 16.42 10.56 -5.22
C ASP A 61 16.64 9.65 -3.99
N GLY A 62 15.83 8.59 -3.85
CA GLY A 62 15.84 7.68 -2.71
C GLY A 62 15.20 8.24 -1.44
N ARG A 63 14.57 9.42 -1.49
CA ARG A 63 13.86 10.01 -0.35
C ARG A 63 12.60 9.21 -0.05
N ARG A 64 12.31 9.04 1.23
CA ARG A 64 11.14 8.30 1.71
C ARG A 64 10.04 9.27 2.14
N PHE A 65 8.81 8.94 1.79
CA PHE A 65 7.62 9.63 2.26
C PHE A 65 6.66 8.60 2.87
N ALA A 66 6.18 8.86 4.08
CA ALA A 66 5.10 8.12 4.69
C ALA A 66 3.78 8.57 4.04
N LEU A 67 2.97 7.61 3.62
CA LEU A 67 1.58 7.79 3.22
C LEU A 67 0.68 7.45 4.41
N GLU A 68 -0.22 8.37 4.75
CA GLU A 68 -1.38 8.07 5.59
C GLU A 68 -2.63 8.56 4.88
N ALA A 69 -3.59 7.66 4.63
CA ALA A 69 -4.85 7.96 3.99
C ALA A 69 -6.03 7.28 4.68
N LYS A 70 -7.16 8.01 4.72
CA LYS A 70 -8.48 7.53 5.08
C LYS A 70 -9.22 7.07 3.82
N LEU A 71 -9.88 5.92 3.90
CA LEU A 71 -10.69 5.37 2.83
C LEU A 71 -12.17 5.56 3.18
N LEU A 72 -12.88 6.33 2.36
CA LEU A 72 -14.30 6.59 2.52
C LEU A 72 -15.08 5.79 1.49
N PRO A 73 -16.08 4.98 1.88
CA PRO A 73 -16.91 4.26 0.91
C PRO A 73 -17.68 5.26 0.03
N ALA A 74 -17.78 4.98 -1.26
CA ALA A 74 -18.64 5.69 -2.20
C ALA A 74 -19.24 4.69 -3.21
N PRO A 75 -20.55 4.79 -3.54
CA PRO A 75 -21.18 3.81 -4.43
C PRO A 75 -20.50 3.78 -5.81
N VAL A 76 -20.00 2.61 -6.21
CA VAL A 76 -19.51 2.35 -7.57
C VAL A 76 -20.58 1.57 -8.33
N ARG A 77 -20.81 1.91 -9.61
CA ARG A 77 -21.77 1.20 -10.46
C ARG A 77 -21.28 -0.24 -10.70
N GLY A 78 -22.19 -1.21 -10.65
CA GLY A 78 -21.91 -2.60 -11.03
C GLY A 78 -21.56 -3.57 -9.89
N GLY A 79 -21.83 -3.20 -8.62
CA GLY A 79 -21.67 -4.13 -7.48
C GLY A 79 -20.25 -4.24 -6.93
N SER A 80 -19.27 -3.52 -7.48
CA SER A 80 -17.96 -3.35 -6.85
C SER A 80 -18.05 -2.48 -5.60
N GLN A 81 -17.38 -2.88 -4.52
CA GLN A 81 -17.09 -1.97 -3.42
C GLN A 81 -16.02 -0.97 -3.87
N GLY A 82 -16.10 0.28 -3.43
CA GLY A 82 -15.12 1.29 -3.78
C GLY A 82 -15.36 2.59 -3.04
N GLY A 83 -14.57 3.60 -3.38
CA GLY A 83 -14.60 4.83 -2.60
C GLY A 83 -13.53 5.83 -2.94
N ARG A 84 -13.38 6.80 -2.04
CA ARG A 84 -12.40 7.88 -2.10
C ARG A 84 -11.22 7.60 -1.17
N MET A 85 -10.02 7.90 -1.65
CA MET A 85 -8.81 8.01 -0.84
C MET A 85 -8.56 9.48 -0.52
N LEU A 86 -8.46 9.81 0.77
CA LEU A 86 -8.09 11.14 1.26
C LEU A 86 -6.90 10.98 2.20
N GLY A 87 -5.72 11.51 1.84
CA GLY A 87 -4.51 11.31 2.62
C GLY A 87 -3.46 12.40 2.45
N VAL A 88 -2.31 12.16 3.08
CA VAL A 88 -1.16 13.06 3.06
C VAL A 88 0.14 12.28 2.85
N LEU A 89 1.13 12.96 2.28
CA LEU A 89 2.53 12.54 2.30
C LEU A 89 3.30 13.35 3.33
N MET A 90 4.08 12.65 4.15
CA MET A 90 4.98 13.21 5.15
C MET A 90 6.41 12.74 4.84
N PRO A 91 7.44 13.62 4.81
CA PRO A 91 8.80 13.20 4.56
C PRO A 91 9.32 12.37 5.74
N VAL A 92 10.14 11.37 5.45
CA VAL A 92 10.78 10.51 6.45
C VAL A 92 12.28 10.70 6.34
N ASP A 93 12.91 11.11 7.44
CA ASP A 93 14.35 11.35 7.46
C ASP A 93 15.18 10.05 7.53
N ARG A 94 16.51 10.19 7.60
CA ARG A 94 17.43 9.04 7.67
C ARG A 94 17.37 8.28 9.01
N ALA A 95 16.87 8.90 10.07
CA ALA A 95 16.64 8.25 11.36
C ALA A 95 15.25 7.57 11.43
N GLY A 96 14.40 7.76 10.41
CA GLY A 96 13.04 7.23 10.36
C GLY A 96 12.00 8.15 10.99
N VAL A 97 12.36 9.39 11.35
CA VAL A 97 11.43 10.37 11.93
C VAL A 97 10.50 10.90 10.85
N VAL A 98 9.19 10.87 11.12
CA VAL A 98 8.15 11.39 10.23
C VAL A 98 7.99 12.89 10.45
N GLY A 99 8.12 13.66 9.37
CA GLY A 99 7.93 15.12 9.39
C GLY A 99 6.47 15.56 9.24
N ARG A 100 6.26 16.86 9.05
CA ARG A 100 4.92 17.43 8.78
C ARG A 100 4.44 17.08 7.37
N PRO A 101 3.11 17.07 7.10
CA PRO A 101 2.58 16.92 5.75
C PRO A 101 3.19 17.91 4.75
N VAL A 102 3.59 17.41 3.59
CA VAL A 102 4.14 18.20 2.47
C VAL A 102 3.30 18.11 1.20
N ALA A 103 2.37 17.16 1.11
CA ALA A 103 1.41 17.05 0.01
C ALA A 103 0.14 16.33 0.44
N GLU A 104 -0.96 16.63 -0.24
CA GLU A 104 -2.21 15.87 -0.17
C GLU A 104 -2.22 14.76 -1.21
N VAL A 105 -2.98 13.70 -0.90
CA VAL A 105 -3.19 12.52 -1.75
C VAL A 105 -4.69 12.34 -1.91
N LEU A 106 -5.22 12.62 -3.09
CA LEU A 106 -6.65 12.64 -3.37
C LEU A 106 -6.97 11.74 -4.56
N GLY A 107 -7.84 10.75 -4.35
CA GLY A 107 -8.08 9.73 -5.37
C GLY A 107 -9.27 8.82 -5.10
N GLY A 108 -9.29 7.71 -5.84
CA GLY A 108 -10.30 6.67 -5.73
C GLY A 108 -9.70 5.28 -5.64
N TYR A 109 -10.49 4.34 -5.13
CA TYR A 109 -10.17 2.92 -5.13
C TYR A 109 -11.41 2.09 -5.52
N VAL A 110 -11.17 0.91 -6.06
CA VAL A 110 -12.19 -0.08 -6.41
C VAL A 110 -11.68 -1.45 -5.97
N ALA A 111 -12.50 -2.17 -5.20
CA ALA A 111 -12.31 -3.56 -4.80
C ALA A 111 -13.25 -4.47 -5.61
N GLY A 112 -12.74 -5.62 -6.03
CA GLY A 112 -13.50 -6.74 -6.52
C GLY A 112 -14.09 -7.59 -5.37
N PRO A 113 -15.00 -8.52 -5.69
CA PRO A 113 -15.60 -9.43 -4.71
C PRO A 113 -14.61 -10.48 -4.16
N ASP A 114 -13.39 -10.54 -4.71
CA ASP A 114 -12.28 -11.41 -4.33
C ASP A 114 -11.31 -10.74 -3.34
N GLY A 115 -11.62 -9.53 -2.86
CA GLY A 115 -10.73 -8.73 -2.01
C GLY A 115 -9.54 -8.11 -2.75
N LEU A 116 -9.40 -8.34 -4.06
CA LEU A 116 -8.37 -7.71 -4.88
C LEU A 116 -8.87 -6.37 -5.42
N GLY A 117 -8.01 -5.39 -5.54
CA GLY A 117 -8.43 -4.07 -6.00
C GLY A 117 -7.34 -3.21 -6.58
N ARG A 118 -7.74 -2.00 -7.00
CA ARG A 118 -6.87 -0.98 -7.57
C ARG A 118 -7.18 0.39 -6.98
N PHE A 119 -6.17 1.26 -6.96
CA PHE A 119 -6.30 2.65 -6.56
C PHE A 119 -5.55 3.57 -7.52
N GLU A 120 -6.01 4.82 -7.63
CA GLU A 120 -5.34 5.91 -8.33
C GLU A 120 -5.60 7.19 -7.55
N ALA A 121 -4.56 7.99 -7.28
CA ALA A 121 -4.67 9.25 -6.58
C ALA A 121 -3.69 10.29 -7.11
N ALA A 122 -4.17 11.52 -7.29
CA ALA A 122 -3.34 12.68 -7.57
C ALA A 122 -2.60 13.14 -6.30
N ILE A 123 -1.42 13.74 -6.49
CA ILE A 123 -0.62 14.34 -5.43
C ILE A 123 -0.49 15.84 -5.67
N THR A 124 -0.86 16.61 -4.66
CA THR A 124 -0.84 18.08 -4.68
C THR A 124 0.07 18.57 -3.57
N THR A 125 1.17 19.26 -3.92
CA THR A 125 2.08 19.81 -2.90
C THR A 125 1.40 20.87 -2.05
N LEU A 126 1.58 20.76 -0.73
CA LEU A 126 1.24 21.77 0.28
C LEU A 126 2.43 22.68 0.61
N SER A 127 3.64 22.27 0.18
CA SER A 127 4.90 22.90 0.53
C SER A 127 5.56 23.57 -0.67
N PRO A 128 6.32 24.67 -0.49
CA PRO A 128 7.22 25.18 -1.52
C PRO A 128 8.40 24.24 -1.83
N LEU A 129 8.57 23.15 -1.05
CA LEU A 129 9.55 22.11 -1.37
C LEU A 129 9.21 21.46 -2.74
N PRO A 130 10.21 21.23 -3.62
CA PRO A 130 9.99 20.62 -4.92
C PRO A 130 9.71 19.12 -4.81
N LEU A 131 8.46 18.77 -4.49
CA LEU A 131 7.94 17.42 -4.65
C LEU A 131 7.56 17.20 -6.11
N ARG A 132 8.34 16.38 -6.82
CA ARG A 132 8.11 16.08 -8.25
C ARG A 132 7.04 15.01 -8.49
N ILE A 133 6.48 14.43 -7.44
CA ILE A 133 5.48 13.35 -7.51
C ILE A 133 4.11 13.97 -7.81
N GLY A 134 3.50 13.60 -8.95
CA GLY A 134 2.20 14.12 -9.39
C GLY A 134 1.03 13.14 -9.22
N ARG A 135 1.28 11.82 -9.24
CA ARG A 135 0.25 10.77 -9.14
C ARG A 135 0.80 9.49 -8.53
N ILE A 136 -0.02 8.75 -7.78
CA ILE A 136 0.21 7.35 -7.42
C ILE A 136 -0.89 6.47 -8.01
N GLU A 137 -0.54 5.24 -8.33
CA GLU A 137 -1.51 4.19 -8.68
C GLU A 137 -0.96 2.82 -8.28
N GLY A 138 -1.85 1.86 -8.06
CA GLY A 138 -1.43 0.53 -7.66
C GLY A 138 -2.56 -0.47 -7.53
N ARG A 139 -2.18 -1.64 -7.00
CA ARG A 139 -3.09 -2.71 -6.63
C ARG A 139 -2.99 -2.99 -5.14
N PHE A 140 -4.08 -3.46 -4.56
CA PHE A 140 -4.11 -3.99 -3.21
C PHE A 140 -4.75 -5.37 -3.21
N ALA A 141 -4.44 -6.15 -2.18
CA ALA A 141 -5.20 -7.30 -1.77
C ALA A 141 -5.57 -7.11 -0.29
N ASP A 142 -6.85 -7.20 0.01
CA ASP A 142 -7.33 -7.36 1.38
C ASP A 142 -6.88 -8.73 1.92
N PRO A 143 -6.79 -8.93 3.24
CA PRO A 143 -6.49 -10.24 3.78
C PRO A 143 -7.74 -11.10 3.59
N LEU A 144 -7.66 -12.12 2.72
CA LEU A 144 -8.71 -13.13 2.61
C LEU A 144 -9.09 -13.61 4.02
N GLU A 145 -10.39 -13.73 4.33
CA GLU A 145 -10.96 -13.99 5.68
C GLU A 145 -10.42 -15.24 6.43
N ARG A 146 -9.51 -16.00 5.81
CA ARG A 146 -8.84 -17.20 6.34
C ARG A 146 -7.33 -17.01 6.55
N GLY A 147 -6.80 -15.80 6.35
CA GLY A 147 -5.40 -15.44 6.55
C GLY A 147 -5.04 -15.15 8.01
N LYS A 148 -3.76 -15.31 8.37
CA LYS A 148 -3.23 -14.94 9.70
C LYS A 148 -2.85 -13.46 9.82
N ASP A 149 -2.70 -12.76 8.70
CA ASP A 149 -2.46 -11.31 8.68
C ASP A 149 -3.83 -10.60 8.70
N PRO A 150 -4.15 -9.76 9.70
CA PRO A 150 -5.42 -9.05 9.78
C PRO A 150 -5.46 -7.76 8.96
N VAL A 151 -4.45 -7.50 8.13
CA VAL A 151 -4.32 -6.26 7.34
C VAL A 151 -3.88 -6.60 5.91
N GLY A 152 -4.58 -6.02 4.94
CA GLY A 152 -4.28 -6.13 3.52
C GLY A 152 -2.96 -5.45 3.16
N ARG A 153 -2.48 -5.69 1.93
CA ARG A 153 -1.23 -5.12 1.43
C ARG A 153 -1.43 -4.48 0.07
N PHE A 154 -0.81 -3.31 -0.14
CA PHE A 154 -0.79 -2.63 -1.43
C PHE A 154 0.62 -2.51 -2.00
N ALA A 155 0.68 -2.53 -3.34
CA ALA A 155 1.88 -2.31 -4.12
C ALA A 155 1.53 -1.39 -5.30
N GLY A 156 2.31 -0.32 -5.47
CA GLY A 156 2.03 0.73 -6.44
C GLY A 156 3.29 1.36 -7.02
N ARG A 157 3.07 2.25 -7.97
CA ARG A 157 4.08 3.07 -8.63
C ARG A 157 3.57 4.51 -8.65
N TRP A 158 4.49 5.46 -8.78
CA TRP A 158 4.13 6.86 -8.88
C TRP A 158 4.68 7.46 -10.17
N ALA A 159 4.19 8.64 -10.51
CA ALA A 159 4.52 9.37 -11.72
C ALA A 159 5.03 10.77 -11.39
N LEU A 160 5.98 11.26 -12.18
CA LEU A 160 6.37 12.66 -12.13
C LEU A 160 5.21 13.56 -12.59
N ARG A 161 5.16 14.79 -12.04
CA ARG A 161 4.39 15.91 -12.58
C ARG A 161 5.15 16.55 -13.75
#